data_AF-Q1NEY4-F1
#
_entry.id   AF-Q1NEY4-F1
#
_cell.length_a   1.000
_cell.length_b   1.000
_cell.length_c   1.000
_cell.angle_alpha   90.00
_cell.angle_beta   90.00
_cell.angle_gamma   90.00
#
_symmetry.space_group_name_H-M   'P 1'
#
loop_
_entity.id
_entity.type
_entity.pdbx_description
1 polymer ?
#
loop_
_entity_poly.entity_id
_entity_poly.type
_entity_poly.pdbx_seq_one_letter_code
_entity_poly.pdbx_strand_id
1 'polypeptide(L)'
;MRPLLIPYVMIQPPEIIRVSKPRVSCDGSGDIPAALGHPRVFLEIDEHGYVDCGYCDRRFVLIGGVADTPDVVTKPDIASGASL
;
A
#
# COMPACT_ATOMS: atom_id res chain seq x y z
N MET A 1 -22.51 -16.40 27.47
CA MET A 1 -21.12 -15.98 27.21
C MET A 1 -21.17 -14.89 26.15
N ARG A 2 -21.13 -13.61 26.54
CA ARG A 2 -21.13 -12.49 25.59
C ARG A 2 -19.75 -12.47 24.94
N PRO A 3 -19.60 -12.62 23.61
CA PRO A 3 -18.31 -12.40 22.99
C PRO A 3 -17.93 -10.93 23.26
N LEU A 4 -16.76 -10.71 23.84
CA LEU A 4 -16.17 -9.39 23.92
C LEU A 4 -16.05 -8.87 22.48
N LEU A 5 -16.89 -7.90 22.13
CA LEU A 5 -16.74 -7.08 20.94
C LEU A 5 -15.44 -6.30 21.12
N ILE A 6 -14.34 -6.83 20.59
CA ILE A 6 -13.15 -6.03 20.33
C ILE A 6 -13.67 -4.87 19.48
N PRO A 7 -13.55 -3.60 19.93
CA PRO A 7 -13.96 -2.47 19.10
C PRO A 7 -13.22 -2.65 17.79
N TYR A 8 -13.97 -2.78 16.70
CA TYR A 8 -13.44 -2.88 15.35
C TYR A 8 -12.40 -1.78 15.22
N VAL A 9 -11.11 -2.15 15.29
CA VAL A 9 -10.03 -1.19 15.09
C VAL A 9 -10.24 -0.76 13.65
N MET A 10 -10.82 0.42 13.49
CA MET A 10 -11.18 0.98 12.19
C MET A 10 -9.90 1.53 11.57
N ILE A 11 -8.95 0.63 11.28
CA ILE A 11 -7.80 0.92 10.44
C ILE A 11 -8.37 1.42 9.13
N GLN A 12 -8.00 2.65 8.78
CA GLN A 12 -8.43 3.21 7.52
C GLN A 12 -7.82 2.37 6.41
N PRO A 13 -8.60 2.08 5.35
CA PRO A 13 -8.05 1.37 4.21
C PRO A 13 -6.86 2.15 3.63
N PRO A 14 -5.87 1.46 3.06
CA PRO A 14 -4.71 2.13 2.46
C PRO A 14 -5.14 3.08 1.34
N GLU A 15 -4.37 4.15 1.16
CA GLU A 15 -4.50 5.02 -0.01
C GLU A 15 -4.04 4.25 -1.25
N ILE A 16 -4.93 4.05 -2.23
CA ILE A 16 -4.63 3.28 -3.44
C ILE A 16 -4.20 4.20 -4.58
N ILE A 17 -2.99 3.97 -5.10
CA ILE A 17 -2.43 4.67 -6.25
C ILE A 17 -2.27 3.68 -7.40
N ARG A 18 -2.92 3.94 -8.53
CA ARG A 18 -2.78 3.13 -9.74
C ARG A 18 -1.61 3.63 -10.58
N VAL A 19 -0.73 2.72 -10.96
CA VAL A 19 0.51 3.03 -11.69
C VAL A 19 0.62 2.21 -12.97
N SER A 20 1.27 2.77 -13.98
CA SER A 20 1.46 2.11 -15.28
C SER A 20 2.76 1.30 -15.38
N LYS A 21 3.63 1.35 -14.36
CA LYS A 21 4.94 0.68 -14.33
C LYS A 21 5.10 -0.08 -13.02
N PRO A 22 5.77 -1.25 -13.03
CA PRO A 22 5.98 -2.05 -11.83
C PRO A 22 7.01 -1.45 -10.87
N ARG A 23 7.90 -0.57 -11.36
CA ARG A 23 8.88 0.14 -10.52
C ARG A 23 8.41 1.57 -10.28
N VAL A 24 8.22 1.92 -9.01
CA VAL A 24 7.65 3.20 -8.59
C VAL A 24 8.50 3.82 -7.49
N SER A 25 8.30 5.12 -7.26
CA SER A 25 8.88 5.81 -6.11
C SER A 25 7.78 6.35 -5.22
N CYS A 26 7.87 6.13 -3.92
CA CYS A 26 7.02 6.78 -2.94
C CYS A 26 7.82 7.92 -2.28
N ASP A 27 7.27 9.13 -2.33
CA ASP A 27 7.86 10.35 -1.76
C ASP A 27 7.37 10.65 -0.33
N GLY A 28 6.43 9.86 0.18
CA GLY A 28 5.93 9.94 1.56
C GLY A 28 5.12 11.17 1.92
N SER A 29 5.09 12.19 1.06
CA SER A 29 4.52 13.49 1.38
C SER A 29 3.57 14.02 0.30
N GLY A 30 3.54 13.45 -0.91
CA GLY A 30 2.76 14.04 -2.00
C GLY A 30 3.12 15.53 -2.18
N ASP A 31 2.14 16.42 -2.00
CA ASP A 31 2.32 17.88 -2.17
C ASP A 31 2.93 18.62 -0.97
N ILE A 32 3.08 17.97 0.20
CA ILE A 32 3.73 18.58 1.38
C ILE A 32 5.23 18.26 1.42
N PRO A 33 6.05 19.00 2.20
CA PRO A 33 7.48 18.71 2.28
C PRO A 33 7.75 17.30 2.83
N ALA A 34 8.70 16.57 2.22
CA ALA A 34 9.12 15.23 2.63
C ALA A 34 9.52 15.12 4.12
N ALA A 35 9.87 16.25 4.76
CA ALA A 35 10.20 16.34 6.18
C ALA A 35 9.04 15.95 7.13
N LEU A 36 7.78 15.98 6.67
CA LEU A 36 6.62 15.51 7.43
C LEU A 36 6.18 14.08 7.06
N GLY A 37 6.82 13.47 6.06
CA GLY A 37 6.59 12.09 5.61
C GLY A 37 7.81 11.20 5.85
N HIS A 38 8.19 10.42 4.83
CA HIS A 38 9.41 9.61 4.83
C HIS A 38 10.34 9.99 3.67
N PRO A 39 11.65 9.66 3.72
CA PRO A 39 12.55 9.83 2.58
C PRO A 39 12.03 9.11 1.33
N ARG A 40 12.36 9.60 0.14
CA ARG A 40 12.00 8.90 -1.11
C ARG A 40 12.49 7.45 -1.06
N VAL A 41 11.57 6.51 -1.30
CA VAL A 41 11.87 5.09 -1.46
C VAL A 41 11.46 4.62 -2.85
N PHE A 42 12.09 3.54 -3.30
CA PHE A 42 11.79 2.89 -4.57
C PHE A 42 11.22 1.52 -4.28
N LEU A 43 10.08 1.23 -4.91
CA LEU A 43 9.30 0.03 -4.69
C LEU A 43 9.19 -0.75 -6.01
N GLU A 44 9.09 -2.07 -5.90
CA GLU A 44 8.87 -2.97 -7.03
C GLU A 44 7.61 -3.79 -6.79
N ILE A 45 6.68 -3.73 -7.74
CA ILE A 45 5.46 -4.54 -7.78
C ILE A 45 5.81 -5.90 -8.35
N ASP A 46 5.53 -6.95 -7.58
CA ASP A 46 5.77 -8.34 -7.95
C ASP A 46 4.52 -8.99 -8.59
N GLU A 47 4.48 -10.32 -8.60
CA GLU A 47 3.39 -11.12 -9.14
C GLU A 47 2.03 -10.91 -8.45
N HIS A 48 1.99 -10.35 -7.24
CA HIS A 48 0.75 -9.99 -6.57
C HIS A 48 0.04 -8.81 -7.26
N GLY A 49 0.74 -8.04 -8.09
CA GLY A 49 0.19 -6.92 -8.85
C GLY A 49 0.01 -5.63 -8.06
N TYR A 50 0.45 -5.59 -6.80
CA TYR A 50 0.52 -4.40 -5.98
C TYR A 50 1.69 -4.45 -5.00
N VAL A 51 2.04 -3.30 -4.41
CA VAL A 51 3.02 -3.20 -3.34
C VAL A 51 2.66 -2.05 -2.39
N ASP A 52 2.90 -2.25 -1.10
CA ASP A 52 2.64 -1.28 -0.04
C ASP A 52 3.92 -0.56 0.37
N CYS A 53 3.82 0.74 0.58
CA CYS A 53 4.90 1.51 1.18
C CYS A 53 4.93 1.25 2.69
N GLY A 54 6.01 0.64 3.21
CA GLY A 54 6.18 0.35 4.63
C GLY A 54 6.35 1.56 5.57
N TYR A 55 6.04 2.78 5.09
CA TYR A 55 6.12 4.02 5.87
C TYR A 55 4.80 4.79 5.94
N CYS A 56 4.02 4.82 4.86
CA CYS A 56 2.81 5.64 4.74
C CYS A 56 1.56 4.84 4.34
N ASP A 57 1.66 3.52 4.28
CA ASP A 57 0.58 2.58 3.92
C ASP A 57 -0.08 2.85 2.56
N ARG A 58 0.58 3.61 1.66
CA ARG A 58 0.13 3.75 0.27
C ARG A 58 0.31 2.44 -0.47
N ARG A 59 -0.74 1.99 -1.13
CA ARG A 59 -0.76 0.81 -2.00
C ARG A 59 -0.63 1.21 -3.46
N PHE A 60 0.45 0.79 -4.10
CA PHE A 60 0.67 1.00 -5.52
C PHE A 60 0.19 -0.22 -6.30
N VAL A 61 -0.79 -0.05 -7.19
CA VAL A 61 -1.43 -1.13 -7.96
C VAL A 61 -1.09 -0.98 -9.44
N LEU A 62 -0.59 -2.06 -10.06
CA LEU A 62 -0.27 -2.04 -11.49
C LEU A 62 -1.55 -2.10 -12.33
N ILE A 63 -1.77 -1.09 -13.19
CA ILE A 63 -2.92 -1.01 -14.08
C ILE A 63 -2.96 -2.23 -15.00
N GLY A 64 -4.11 -2.91 -15.06
CA GLY A 64 -4.28 -4.15 -15.82
C GLY A 64 -3.59 -5.38 -15.22
N GLY A 65 -2.96 -5.26 -14.06
CA GLY A 65 -2.38 -6.37 -13.31
C GLY A 65 -3.43 -7.15 -12.50
N VAL A 66 -3.02 -8.26 -11.88
CA VAL A 66 -3.91 -9.19 -11.15
C VAL A 66 -4.58 -8.58 -9.90
N ALA A 67 -4.14 -7.39 -9.48
CA ALA A 67 -4.71 -6.65 -8.36
C ALA A 67 -5.41 -5.35 -8.77
N ASP A 68 -5.56 -5.04 -10.07
CA ASP A 68 -6.38 -3.92 -10.52
C ASP A 68 -7.88 -4.28 -10.49
N THR A 69 -8.36 -4.55 -9.28
CA THR A 69 -9.72 -5.02 -8.99
C THR A 69 -10.29 -4.30 -7.77
N PRO A 70 -11.62 -4.27 -7.58
CA PRO A 70 -12.23 -3.57 -6.43
C PRO A 70 -11.86 -4.15 -5.06
N ASP A 71 -11.52 -5.44 -4.99
CA ASP A 71 -11.15 -6.14 -3.75
C ASP A 71 -9.70 -5.86 -3.30
N VAL A 72 -8.92 -5.09 -4.05
CA VAL A 72 -7.52 -4.78 -3.69
C VAL A 72 -7.38 -4.14 -2.31
N VAL A 73 -8.43 -3.48 -1.80
CA VAL A 73 -8.49 -2.86 -0.47
C VAL A 73 -8.47 -3.87 0.67
N THR A 74 -8.90 -5.11 0.45
CA THR A 74 -8.93 -6.17 1.47
C THR A 74 -7.78 -7.16 1.36
N LYS A 75 -6.90 -7.00 0.37
CA LYS A 75 -5.72 -7.86 0.21
C LYS A 75 -4.68 -7.59 1.32
N PRO A 76 -3.92 -8.61 1.75
CA PRO A 76 -2.88 -8.46 2.77
C PRO A 76 -1.83 -7.41 2.38
N ASP A 77 -1.16 -6.82 3.37
CA ASP A 77 -0.09 -5.86 3.10
C ASP A 77 1.18 -6.56 2.61
N ILE A 78 1.79 -6.01 1.55
CA ILE A 78 3.00 -6.53 0.91
C ILE A 78 4.01 -5.39 0.76
N ALA A 79 4.95 -5.27 1.70
CA ALA A 79 6.01 -4.26 1.60
C ALA A 79 7.10 -4.68 0.58
N SER A 80 7.67 -3.72 -0.16
CA SER A 80 8.89 -3.99 -0.95
C SER A 80 10.01 -4.47 -0.02
N GLY A 81 10.48 -5.69 -0.24
CA GLY A 81 11.47 -6.35 0.63
C GLY A 81 10.88 -7.34 1.65
N ALA A 82 9.56 -7.59 1.65
CA ALA A 82 8.94 -8.66 2.44
C ALA A 82 9.11 -10.06 1.84
N SER A 83 9.80 -10.18 0.69
CA SER A 83 10.25 -11.46 0.14
C SER A 83 11.56 -11.90 0.82
N LEU A 84 11.44 -12.46 2.03
CA LEU A 84 12.39 -13.44 2.59
C LEU A 84 11.60 -14.63 3.15
#